data_AF-A0A923XBX8-F1
#
_entry.id   AF-A0A923XBX8-F1
#
_cell.length_a   1.000
_cell.length_b   1.000
_cell.length_c   1.000
_cell.angle_alpha   90.00
_cell.angle_beta   90.00
_cell.angle_gamma   90.00
#
_symmetry.space_group_name_H-M   'P 1'
#
loop_
_entity.id
_entity.type
_entity.pdbx_description
1 polymer ?
#
loop_
_entity_poly.entity_id
_entity_poly.type
_entity_poly.pdbx_seq_one_letter_code
_entity_poly.pdbx_strand_id
1 'polypeptide(L)'
;SYVEDTTVYNYKLNKNWKVGVKSWAQYEYHVTDAAGFCLEVGPQLVYALNSNFSISPSISLPLAVSNKVYDGPKSVATDQAYLDIFIQIKI
;
A
#
# COMPACT_ATOMS: atom_id res chain seq x y z
N SER A 1 6.66 10.27 15.46
CA SER A 1 7.00 8.84 15.32
C SER A 1 5.83 8.15 14.64
N TYR A 2 6.05 7.08 13.90
CA TYR A 2 4.96 6.38 13.24
C TYR A 2 5.05 4.87 13.45
N VAL A 3 3.89 4.23 13.31
CA VAL A 3 3.75 2.78 13.16
C VAL A 3 2.97 2.59 11.87
N GLU A 4 3.50 1.75 10.99
CA GLU A 4 2.83 1.35 9.76
C GLU A 4 2.67 -0.17 9.73
N ASP A 5 1.59 -0.61 9.09
CA ASP A 5 1.35 -2.01 8.77
C ASP A 5 0.91 -2.14 7.31
N THR A 6 1.52 -3.10 6.61
CA THR A 6 1.12 -3.46 5.25
C THR A 6 0.70 -4.91 5.24
N THR A 7 -0.57 -5.15 4.92
CA THR A 7 -1.09 -6.51 4.74
C THR A 7 -1.35 -6.75 3.26
N VAL A 8 -0.88 -7.89 2.76
CA VAL A 8 -1.08 -8.27 1.35
C VAL A 8 -1.67 -9.67 1.30
N TYR A 9 -2.86 -9.77 0.69
CA TYR A 9 -3.49 -11.04 0.40
C TYR A 9 -3.40 -11.33 -1.10
N ASN A 10 -2.73 -12.42 -1.47
CA ASN A 10 -2.47 -12.78 -2.87
C ASN A 10 -2.98 -14.19 -3.19
N TYR A 11 -3.67 -14.30 -4.32
CA TYR A 11 -4.03 -15.55 -4.97
C TYR A 11 -3.08 -15.83 -6.15
N LYS A 12 -2.50 -17.03 -6.20
CA LYS A 12 -1.59 -17.44 -7.26
C LYS A 12 -2.39 -17.93 -8.47
N LEU A 13 -2.30 -17.21 -9.59
CA LEU A 13 -2.93 -17.60 -10.85
C LEU A 13 -2.12 -18.68 -11.56
N ASN A 14 -0.80 -18.51 -11.62
CA ASN A 14 0.13 -19.46 -12.23
C ASN A 14 1.55 -19.27 -11.68
N LYS A 15 2.57 -19.83 -12.35
CA LYS A 15 3.97 -19.76 -11.89
C LYS A 15 4.53 -18.33 -11.83
N ASN A 16 4.06 -17.42 -12.69
CA ASN A 16 4.56 -16.05 -12.81
C ASN A 16 3.61 -15.01 -12.21
N TRP A 17 2.31 -15.29 -12.16
CA TRP A 17 1.29 -14.30 -11.83
C TRP A 17 0.60 -14.56 -10.50
N LYS A 18 0.43 -13.49 -9.71
CA LYS A 18 -0.48 -13.43 -8.55
C LYS A 18 -1.35 -12.18 -8.65
N VAL A 19 -2.57 -12.27 -8.18
CA VAL A 19 -3.49 -11.13 -8.02
C VAL A 19 -3.95 -11.07 -6.59
N GLY A 20 -4.22 -9.87 -6.09
CA GLY A 20 -4.51 -9.71 -4.68
C GLY A 20 -5.05 -8.36 -4.32
N VAL A 21 -5.14 -8.15 -3.01
CA VAL A 21 -5.48 -6.89 -2.39
C VAL A 21 -4.39 -6.54 -1.40
N LYS A 22 -3.92 -5.30 -1.45
CA LYS A 22 -3.01 -4.69 -0.48
C LYS A 22 -3.84 -3.78 0.40
N SER A 23 -3.61 -3.82 1.71
CA SER A 23 -4.01 -2.77 2.63
C SER A 23 -2.77 -2.15 3.28
N TRP A 24 -2.83 -0.85 3.50
CA TRP A 24 -1.81 -0.10 4.20
C TRP A 24 -2.47 0.76 5.26
N ALA A 25 -1.99 0.66 6.48
CA ALA A 25 -2.47 1.46 7.60
C ALA A 25 -1.27 2.14 8.25
N GLN A 26 -1.41 3.43 8.55
CA GLN A 26 -0.39 4.17 9.27
C GLN A 26 -1.02 4.99 10.38
N TYR A 27 -0.36 4.96 11.53
CA TYR A 27 -0.63 5.85 12.64
C TYR A 27 0.61 6.71 12.92
N GLU A 28 0.43 8.02 12.93
CA GLU A 28 1.50 8.99 13.16
C GLU A 28 1.25 9.80 14.42
N TYR A 29 2.20 9.76 15.34
CA TYR A 29 2.26 10.68 16.46
C TYR A 29 3.06 11.92 16.09
N HIS A 30 2.43 13.08 16.25
CA HIS A 30 3.03 14.40 16.07
C HIS A 30 3.32 15.04 17.43
N VAL A 31 4.40 15.81 17.53
CA VAL A 31 4.80 16.46 18.79
C VAL A 31 3.87 17.63 19.12
N THR A 32 3.39 18.33 18.09
CA THR A 32 2.62 19.58 18.20
C THR A 32 1.18 19.47 17.74
N ASP A 33 0.88 18.50 16.87
CA ASP A 33 -0.43 18.35 16.23
C ASP A 33 -1.16 17.09 16.74
N ALA A 34 -2.46 17.00 16.48
CA ALA A 34 -3.23 15.80 16.77
C ALA A 34 -2.74 14.61 15.94
N ALA A 35 -2.70 13.41 16.53
CA ALA A 35 -2.20 12.21 15.88
C ALA A 35 -2.95 11.89 14.57
N GLY A 36 -2.18 11.47 13.57
CA GLY A 36 -2.64 11.08 12.25
C GLY A 36 -2.99 9.60 12.15
N PHE A 37 -3.98 9.28 11.34
CA PHE A 37 -4.30 7.92 10.93
C PHE A 37 -4.75 7.90 9.47
N CYS A 38 -4.27 6.93 8.71
CA CYS A 38 -4.84 6.59 7.41
C CYS A 38 -4.98 5.07 7.26
N LEU A 39 -5.96 4.69 6.46
CA LEU A 39 -6.14 3.34 5.96
C LEU A 39 -6.41 3.41 4.46
N GLU A 40 -5.65 2.64 3.71
CA GLU A 40 -5.76 2.51 2.27
C GLU A 40 -5.89 1.05 1.88
N VAL A 41 -6.58 0.82 0.77
CA VAL A 41 -6.75 -0.50 0.19
C VAL A 41 -6.68 -0.41 -1.31
N GLY A 42 -6.26 -1.48 -1.97
CA GLY A 42 -6.62 -1.66 -3.35
C GLY A 42 -6.01 -2.88 -4.00
N PRO A 43 -6.33 -3.09 -5.28
CA PRO A 43 -5.89 -4.26 -6.01
C PRO A 43 -4.37 -4.22 -6.22
N GLN A 44 -3.76 -5.40 -6.16
CA GLN A 44 -2.35 -5.63 -6.49
C GLN A 44 -2.25 -6.73 -7.54
N LEU A 45 -1.33 -6.54 -8.48
CA LEU A 45 -0.89 -7.55 -9.42
C LEU A 45 0.59 -7.82 -9.15
N VAL A 46 1.02 -9.08 -9.16
CA VAL A 46 2.43 -9.46 -9.01
C VAL A 46 2.85 -10.29 -10.22
N TYR A 47 3.89 -9.84 -10.90
CA TYR A 47 4.57 -10.57 -11.97
C TYR A 47 5.99 -10.94 -11.55
N ALA A 48 6.26 -12.23 -11.40
CA ALA A 48 7.59 -12.77 -11.19
C ALA A 48 8.20 -13.19 -12.52
N LEU A 49 9.23 -12.48 -12.98
CA LEU A 49 9.98 -12.85 -14.20
C LEU A 49 10.75 -14.16 -13.97
N ASN A 50 11.35 -14.30 -12.80
CA ASN A 50 12.06 -15.49 -12.33
C ASN A 50 12.02 -15.56 -10.79
N SER A 51 12.76 -16.48 -10.17
CA SER A 51 12.82 -16.61 -8.71
C SER A 51 13.43 -15.42 -7.98
N ASN A 52 14.16 -14.56 -8.72
CA ASN A 52 14.99 -13.49 -8.20
C ASN A 52 14.44 -12.10 -8.52
N PHE A 53 13.49 -11.98 -9.44
CA PHE A 53 12.97 -10.71 -9.92
C PHE A 53 11.45 -10.72 -10.02
N SER A 54 10.80 -9.77 -9.37
CA SER A 54 9.36 -9.53 -9.52
C SER A 54 9.00 -8.04 -9.48
N ILE A 55 7.95 -7.69 -10.23
CA ILE A 55 7.33 -6.36 -10.26
C ILE A 55 5.90 -6.50 -9.76
N SER A 56 5.48 -5.59 -8.88
CA SER A 56 4.16 -5.62 -8.25
C SER A 56 3.51 -4.24 -8.27
N PRO A 57 2.76 -3.87 -9.33
CA PRO A 57 1.93 -2.68 -9.30
C PRO A 57 0.72 -2.87 -8.38
N SER A 58 0.33 -1.82 -7.66
CA SER A 58 -0.91 -1.75 -6.91
C SER A 58 -1.54 -0.37 -6.99
N ILE A 59 -2.87 -0.32 -6.94
CA ILE A 59 -3.60 0.94 -6.79
C ILE A 59 -3.91 1.11 -5.31
N SER A 60 -3.60 2.28 -4.76
CA SER A 60 -3.98 2.64 -3.39
C SER A 60 -5.22 3.53 -3.43
N LEU A 61 -6.25 3.15 -2.68
CA LEU A 61 -7.49 3.90 -2.52
C LEU A 61 -7.69 4.22 -1.03
N PRO A 62 -7.90 5.49 -0.65
CA PRO A 62 -8.17 5.85 0.73
C PRO A 62 -9.52 5.27 1.18
N LEU A 63 -9.52 4.63 2.35
CA LEU A 63 -10.73 4.15 3.03
C LEU A 63 -11.07 4.98 4.26
N ALA A 64 -10.06 5.38 5.03
CA ALA A 64 -10.22 6.19 6.22
C ALA A 64 -9.03 7.13 6.38
N VAL A 65 -9.30 8.37 6.77
CA VAL A 65 -8.28 9.38 7.05
C VAL A 65 -8.73 10.19 8.27
N SER A 66 -7.82 10.41 9.21
CA SER A 66 -8.02 11.28 10.37
C SER A 66 -6.74 12.06 10.62
N ASN A 67 -6.85 13.40 10.69
CA ASN A 67 -5.70 14.30 10.77
C ASN A 67 -4.65 14.03 9.68
N LYS A 68 -3.46 14.60 9.85
CA LYS A 68 -2.38 14.52 8.86
C LYS A 68 -1.57 13.24 9.06
N VAL A 69 -1.44 12.46 7.99
CA VAL A 69 -0.36 11.48 7.80
C VAL A 69 0.54 12.01 6.69
N TYR A 70 1.85 12.13 6.92
CA TYR A 70 2.76 12.79 5.97
C TYR A 70 2.82 12.10 4.61
N ASP A 71 2.87 10.77 4.62
CA ASP A 71 2.99 9.94 3.42
C ASP A 71 1.63 9.39 2.95
N GLY A 72 0.53 9.82 3.60
CA GLY A 72 -0.82 9.32 3.35
C GLY A 72 -1.74 10.31 2.63
N PRO A 73 -2.93 9.84 2.26
CA PRO A 73 -3.97 10.64 1.62
C PRO A 73 -4.50 11.73 2.55
N LYS A 74 -4.95 12.85 1.98
CA LYS A 74 -5.51 13.97 2.75
C LYS A 74 -7.01 13.86 2.99
N SER A 75 -7.69 12.99 2.24
CA SER A 75 -9.13 12.79 2.30
C SER A 75 -9.52 11.41 1.75
N VAL A 76 -10.73 10.96 2.08
CA VAL A 76 -11.34 9.75 1.49
C VAL A 76 -12.01 10.12 0.17
N ALA A 77 -11.22 10.20 -0.90
CA ALA A 77 -11.70 10.56 -2.22
C ALA A 77 -10.85 9.90 -3.33
N THR A 78 -11.46 9.64 -4.49
CA THR A 78 -10.82 8.94 -5.61
C THR A 78 -9.72 9.75 -6.29
N ASP A 79 -9.71 11.07 -6.12
CA ASP A 79 -8.64 11.96 -6.60
C ASP A 79 -7.37 11.89 -5.74
N GLN A 80 -7.44 11.26 -4.57
CA GLN A 80 -6.28 10.91 -3.75
C GLN A 80 -5.72 9.52 -4.08
N ALA A 81 -6.32 8.78 -5.02
CA ALA A 81 -5.83 7.47 -5.43
C ALA A 81 -4.49 7.59 -6.15
N TYR A 82 -3.58 6.64 -5.90
CA TYR A 82 -2.27 6.61 -6.56
C TYR A 82 -1.85 5.19 -6.95
N LEU A 83 -0.88 5.13 -7.87
CA LEU A 83 -0.26 3.88 -8.34
C LEU A 83 1.07 3.68 -7.61
N ASP A 84 1.19 2.55 -6.92
CA ASP A 84 2.43 2.05 -6.35
C ASP A 84 3.06 1.02 -7.28
N ILE A 85 4.39 1.02 -7.39
CA ILE A 85 5.14 -0.04 -8.08
C ILE A 85 6.24 -0.54 -7.14
N PHE A 86 6.13 -1.80 -6.73
CA PHE A 86 7.17 -2.46 -5.95
C PHE A 86 8.03 -3.38 -6.83
N ILE A 87 9.35 -3.26 -6.72
CA ILE A 87 10.32 -4.11 -7.43
C ILE A 87 11.11 -4.90 -6.38
N GLN A 88 11.08 -6.22 -6.50
CA GLN A 88 11.89 -7.11 -5.67
C GLN A 88 13.02 -7.72 -6.49
N ILE A 89 14.24 -7.58 -5.97
CA ILE A 89 15.45 -8.21 -6.50
C ILE A 89 16.08 -9.02 -5.37
N LYS A 90 16.27 -10.32 -5.59
CA LYS A 90 17.04 -11.19 -4.70
C LYS A 90 18.42 -11.43 -5.32
N ILE A 91 19.46 -11.13 -4.55
CA ILE A 91 20.87 -11.34 -4.91
C ILE A 91 21.34 -12.63 -4.25
#